data_AF-A0AAD0I2R6-F1
#
_entry.id   AF-A0AAD0I2R6-F1
#
_cell.length_a   1.000
_cell.length_b   1.000
_cell.length_c   1.000
_cell.angle_alpha   90.00
_cell.angle_beta   90.00
_cell.angle_gamma   90.00
#
_symmetry.space_group_name_H-M   'P 1'
#
loop_
_entity.id
_entity.type
_entity.pdbx_description
1 polymer ?
#
loop_
_entity_poly.entity_id
_entity_poly.type
_entity_poly.pdbx_seq_one_letter_code
_entity_poly.pdbx_strand_id
1 'polypeptide(L)'
;MPPRNKVFDLPQEVREELNEKLVSSGFQGYEALAGWLSERGYNVSKSSVHRYGQDLQEEFEEAMGDVRKTTELARAMASESEDESGHLIDATARIVQDQLLRISIAMRKAEHEPDVAAKHLSSVTKALADIGRVSLSQKKWAKELRVEVAKEAAEKAETAGRAQGLSNEGVAALRAAILEGMS
;
A
#
# COMPACT_ATOMS: atom_id res chain seq x y z
N MET A 1 -20.55 34.08 11.86
CA MET A 1 -19.67 32.89 11.77
C MET A 1 -20.43 31.73 12.40
N PRO A 2 -20.61 30.58 11.72
CA PRO A 2 -21.29 29.44 12.33
C PRO A 2 -20.52 28.97 13.58
N PRO A 3 -21.21 28.45 14.61
CA PRO A 3 -20.56 28.03 15.85
C PRO A 3 -19.55 26.91 15.57
N ARG A 4 -18.35 27.04 16.18
CA ARG A 4 -17.27 26.05 16.13
C ARG A 4 -17.82 24.68 16.57
N ASN A 5 -17.45 23.62 15.85
CA ASN A 5 -17.95 22.29 16.14
C ASN A 5 -17.43 21.81 17.51
N LYS A 6 -18.33 21.33 18.38
CA LYS A 6 -17.99 20.83 19.73
C LYS A 6 -17.03 19.65 19.72
N VAL A 7 -16.91 18.94 18.60
CA VAL A 7 -15.92 17.87 18.43
C VAL A 7 -14.49 18.40 18.57
N PHE A 8 -14.23 19.67 18.23
CA PHE A 8 -12.90 20.29 18.39
C PHE A 8 -12.55 20.61 19.84
N ASP A 9 -13.51 20.55 20.76
CA ASP A 9 -13.31 20.78 22.19
C ASP A 9 -13.03 19.47 22.95
N LEU A 10 -13.09 18.32 22.26
CA LEU A 10 -12.72 17.02 22.83
C LEU A 10 -11.19 16.95 23.06
N PRO A 11 -10.75 16.23 24.11
CA PRO A 11 -9.34 15.86 24.24
C PRO A 11 -8.85 15.15 22.98
N GLN A 12 -7.60 15.40 22.61
CA GLN A 12 -7.01 14.88 21.37
C GLN A 12 -7.19 13.37 21.23
N GLU A 13 -6.87 12.61 22.28
CA GLU A 13 -7.00 11.15 22.32
C GLU A 13 -8.43 10.68 22.01
N VAL A 14 -9.44 11.36 22.56
CA VAL A 14 -10.85 11.03 22.35
C VAL A 14 -11.29 11.35 20.93
N ARG A 15 -10.78 12.46 20.37
CA ARG A 15 -11.05 12.84 18.98
C ARG A 15 -10.39 11.86 18.00
N GLU A 16 -9.19 11.38 18.29
CA GLU A 16 -8.52 10.34 17.50
C GLU A 16 -9.31 9.03 17.52
N GLU A 17 -9.77 8.57 18.69
CA GLU A 17 -10.65 7.40 18.78
C GLU A 17 -11.98 7.60 18.02
N LEU A 18 -12.54 8.81 18.04
CA LEU A 18 -13.74 9.13 17.25
C LEU A 18 -13.46 9.02 15.75
N ASN A 19 -12.29 9.50 15.28
CA ASN A 19 -11.87 9.42 13.89
C ASN A 19 -11.72 7.97 13.44
N GLU A 20 -11.05 7.12 14.23
CA GLU A 20 -10.91 5.70 13.95
C GLU A 20 -12.27 5.01 13.84
N LYS A 21 -13.20 5.32 14.75
CA LYS A 21 -14.56 4.77 14.72
C LYS A 21 -15.33 5.23 13.48
N LEU A 22 -15.25 6.51 13.12
CA LEU A 22 -15.89 7.05 11.91
C LEU A 22 -15.35 6.38 10.64
N VAL A 23 -14.04 6.19 10.53
CA VAL A 23 -13.44 5.51 9.38
C VAL A 23 -13.83 4.03 9.34
N SER A 24 -13.75 3.32 10.47
CA SER A 24 -14.08 1.89 10.56
C SER A 24 -15.55 1.57 10.30
N SER A 25 -16.46 2.49 10.62
CA SER A 25 -17.90 2.35 10.34
C SER A 25 -18.28 2.79 8.93
N GLY A 26 -17.32 3.26 8.12
CA GLY A 26 -17.59 3.83 6.80
C GLY A 26 -18.43 5.11 6.87
N PHE A 27 -18.18 5.94 7.87
CA PHE A 27 -18.90 7.18 8.15
C PHE A 27 -20.40 6.97 8.40
N GLN A 28 -20.73 5.89 9.12
CA GLN A 28 -22.10 5.58 9.54
C GLN A 28 -22.23 5.52 11.07
N GLY A 29 -23.46 5.46 11.56
CA GLY A 29 -23.72 5.23 12.99
C GLY A 29 -23.49 6.44 13.90
N TYR A 30 -23.64 7.66 13.40
CA TYR A 30 -23.41 8.90 14.15
C TYR A 30 -24.17 9.00 15.49
N GLU A 31 -25.34 8.35 15.58
CA GLU A 31 -26.12 8.30 16.80
C GLU A 31 -25.47 7.42 17.87
N ALA A 32 -24.94 6.26 17.49
CA ALA A 32 -24.16 5.40 18.37
C ALA A 32 -22.86 6.09 18.80
N LEU A 33 -22.19 6.81 17.89
CA LEU A 33 -20.97 7.57 18.20
C LEU A 33 -21.22 8.72 19.19
N ALA A 34 -22.33 9.44 19.02
CA ALA A 34 -22.75 10.46 19.99
C ALA A 34 -23.11 9.85 21.36
N GLY A 35 -23.75 8.67 21.36
CA GLY A 35 -24.00 7.89 22.57
C GLY A 35 -22.71 7.50 23.30
N TRP A 36 -21.74 6.97 22.56
CA TRP A 36 -20.42 6.60 23.08
C TRP A 36 -19.65 7.80 23.66
N LEU A 37 -19.71 8.98 23.01
CA LEU A 37 -19.14 10.20 23.58
C LEU A 37 -19.84 10.60 24.88
N SER A 38 -21.17 10.46 24.93
CA SER A 38 -21.98 10.81 26.10
C SER A 38 -21.69 9.89 27.29
N GLU A 39 -21.52 8.59 27.06
CA GLU A 39 -21.12 7.60 28.08
C GLU A 39 -19.77 7.95 28.72
N ARG A 40 -18.90 8.61 27.97
CA ARG A 40 -17.58 9.09 28.42
C ARG A 40 -17.62 10.51 29.02
N GLY A 41 -18.80 11.09 29.19
CA GLY A 41 -18.99 12.41 29.79
C GLY A 41 -18.91 13.58 28.81
N TYR A 42 -18.81 13.33 27.49
CA TYR A 42 -18.75 14.37 26.47
C TYR A 42 -20.10 14.61 25.81
N ASN A 43 -20.71 15.76 26.07
CA ASN A 43 -22.01 16.11 25.50
C ASN A 43 -21.88 16.70 24.08
N VAL A 44 -21.70 15.81 23.10
CA VAL A 44 -21.65 16.13 21.67
C VAL A 44 -22.87 15.57 20.97
N SER A 45 -23.64 16.42 20.30
CA SER A 45 -24.86 15.99 19.61
C SER A 45 -24.54 15.19 18.34
N LYS A 46 -25.45 14.29 17.94
CA LYS A 46 -25.41 13.57 16.65
C LYS A 46 -25.07 14.49 15.48
N SER A 47 -25.74 15.65 15.37
CA SER A 47 -25.51 16.60 14.27
C SER A 47 -24.10 17.18 14.27
N SER A 48 -23.48 17.33 15.44
CA SER A 48 -22.09 17.79 15.56
C SER A 48 -21.11 16.72 15.08
N VAL A 49 -21.35 15.46 15.47
CA VAL A 49 -20.57 14.30 15.00
C VAL A 49 -20.75 14.09 13.50
N HIS A 50 -21.97 14.21 12.98
CA HIS A 50 -22.25 14.07 11.55
C HIS A 50 -21.52 15.12 10.71
N ARG A 51 -21.62 16.40 11.10
CA ARG A 51 -20.96 17.47 10.35
C ARG A 51 -19.44 17.30 10.37
N TYR A 52 -18.87 16.98 11.53
CA TYR A 52 -17.46 16.65 11.65
C TYR A 52 -17.06 15.44 10.79
N GLY A 53 -17.86 14.38 10.83
CA GLY A 53 -17.62 13.16 10.06
C GLY A 53 -17.75 13.36 8.55
N GLN A 54 -18.60 14.27 8.08
CA GLN A 54 -18.68 14.67 6.68
C GLN A 54 -17.41 15.38 6.22
N ASP A 55 -16.93 16.35 6.99
CA ASP A 55 -15.68 17.05 6.68
C ASP A 55 -14.51 16.04 6.64
N LEU A 56 -14.43 15.15 7.63
CA LEU A 56 -13.42 14.08 7.68
C LEU A 56 -13.58 13.07 6.52
N GLN A 57 -14.81 12.77 6.10
CA GLN A 57 -15.09 11.89 4.97
C GLN A 57 -14.60 12.51 3.66
N GLU A 58 -14.81 13.80 3.44
CA GLU A 58 -14.33 14.52 2.26
C GLU A 58 -12.80 14.49 2.20
N GLU A 59 -12.12 14.80 3.32
CA GLU A 59 -10.65 14.68 3.42
C GLU A 59 -10.16 13.25 3.17
N PHE A 60 -10.87 12.25 3.70
CA PHE A 60 -10.56 10.83 3.50
C PHE A 60 -10.78 10.39 2.05
N GLU A 61 -11.87 10.81 1.42
CA GLU A 61 -12.20 10.50 0.02
C GLU A 61 -11.25 11.18 -0.95
N GLU A 62 -10.80 12.40 -0.67
CA GLU A 62 -9.78 13.09 -1.46
C GLU A 62 -8.44 12.34 -1.37
N ALA A 63 -8.01 11.97 -0.16
CA ALA A 63 -6.79 11.19 0.04
C ALA A 63 -6.86 9.79 -0.60
N MET A 64 -8.01 9.13 -0.56
CA MET A 64 -8.22 7.79 -1.11
C MET A 64 -8.59 7.78 -2.60
N GLY A 65 -9.03 8.91 -3.15
CA GLY A 65 -9.42 9.06 -4.56
C GLY A 65 -8.23 8.85 -5.49
N ASP A 66 -7.08 9.41 -5.12
CA ASP A 66 -5.83 9.18 -5.82
C ASP A 66 -5.39 7.71 -5.70
N VAL A 67 -5.46 7.13 -4.50
CA VAL A 67 -5.12 5.72 -4.28
C VAL A 67 -6.00 4.78 -5.10
N ARG A 68 -7.32 5.01 -5.16
CA ARG A 68 -8.25 4.19 -5.96
C ARG A 68 -7.99 4.33 -7.45
N LYS A 69 -7.90 5.55 -7.98
CA LYS A 69 -7.61 5.77 -9.41
C LYS A 69 -6.30 5.11 -9.81
N THR A 70 -5.29 5.25 -8.98
CA THR A 70 -3.97 4.66 -9.26
C THR A 70 -3.97 3.14 -9.06
N THR A 71 -4.72 2.59 -8.10
CA THR A 71 -4.88 1.14 -7.92
C THR A 71 -5.66 0.51 -9.08
N GLU A 72 -6.68 1.17 -9.60
CA GLU A 72 -7.43 0.70 -10.77
C GLU A 72 -6.58 0.76 -12.04
N LEU A 73 -5.79 1.84 -12.23
CA LEU A 73 -4.79 1.91 -13.30
C LEU A 73 -3.75 0.80 -13.18
N ALA A 74 -3.23 0.58 -11.97
CA ALA A 74 -2.26 -0.46 -11.69
C ALA A 74 -2.86 -1.86 -11.96
N ARG A 75 -4.10 -2.12 -11.54
CA ARG A 75 -4.83 -3.36 -11.80
C ARG A 75 -5.09 -3.57 -13.30
N ALA A 76 -5.44 -2.51 -14.03
CA ALA A 76 -5.64 -2.57 -15.48
C ALA A 76 -4.34 -2.89 -16.23
N MET A 77 -3.20 -2.34 -15.77
CA MET A 77 -1.89 -2.65 -16.35
C MET A 77 -1.42 -4.07 -16.00
N ALA A 78 -1.74 -4.59 -14.82
CA ALA A 78 -1.34 -5.93 -14.41
C ALA A 78 -2.13 -7.07 -15.07
N SER A 79 -3.33 -6.80 -15.59
CA SER A 79 -4.09 -7.80 -16.33
C SER A 79 -3.54 -8.12 -17.72
N GLU A 80 -2.49 -7.41 -18.18
CA GLU A 80 -1.96 -7.59 -19.53
C GLU A 80 -0.75 -8.55 -19.63
N SER A 81 -0.06 -8.96 -18.55
CA SER A 81 0.92 -10.07 -18.61
C SER A 81 1.38 -10.63 -17.24
N GLU A 82 1.65 -11.95 -17.16
CA GLU A 82 2.12 -12.63 -15.93
C GLU A 82 3.53 -12.19 -15.46
N ASP A 83 4.38 -11.69 -16.36
CA ASP A 83 5.72 -11.17 -16.02
C ASP A 83 5.68 -9.71 -15.48
N GLU A 84 4.55 -9.01 -15.64
CA GLU A 84 4.31 -7.64 -15.14
C GLU A 84 3.78 -7.56 -13.70
N SER A 85 3.36 -8.68 -13.10
CA SER A 85 2.92 -8.68 -11.68
C SER A 85 4.02 -8.22 -10.72
N GLY A 86 5.30 -8.48 -11.07
CA GLY A 86 6.45 -7.93 -10.35
C GLY A 86 6.57 -6.41 -10.46
N HIS A 87 6.33 -5.88 -11.66
CA HIS A 87 6.35 -4.44 -11.95
C HIS A 87 5.19 -3.71 -11.28
N LEU A 88 4.01 -4.35 -11.22
CA LEU A 88 2.83 -3.83 -10.52
C LEU A 88 3.09 -3.58 -9.03
N ILE A 89 3.69 -4.56 -8.35
CA ILE A 89 3.96 -4.47 -6.92
C ILE A 89 5.03 -3.40 -6.65
N ASP A 90 6.06 -3.28 -7.51
CA ASP A 90 7.06 -2.20 -7.40
C ASP A 90 6.43 -0.82 -7.62
N ALA A 91 5.52 -0.68 -8.59
CA ALA A 91 4.80 0.57 -8.85
C ALA A 91 3.90 0.94 -7.67
N THR A 92 3.11 -0.01 -7.17
CA THR A 92 2.22 0.19 -6.01
C THR A 92 3.01 0.56 -4.76
N ALA A 93 4.15 -0.11 -4.52
CA ALA A 93 5.05 0.21 -3.41
C ALA A 93 5.56 1.65 -3.49
N ARG A 94 5.99 2.13 -4.67
CA ARG A 94 6.45 3.52 -4.87
C ARG A 94 5.34 4.54 -4.61
N ILE A 95 4.11 4.24 -5.02
CA ILE A 95 2.95 5.12 -4.79
C ILE A 95 2.64 5.24 -3.30
N VAL A 96 2.62 4.10 -2.59
CA VAL A 96 2.43 4.10 -1.13
C VAL A 96 3.56 4.86 -0.43
N GLN A 97 4.81 4.74 -0.90
CA GLN A 97 5.92 5.53 -0.39
C GLN A 97 5.74 7.04 -0.60
N ASP A 98 5.31 7.48 -1.79
CA ASP A 98 5.04 8.89 -2.09
C ASP A 98 3.92 9.46 -1.20
N GLN A 99 2.84 8.69 -1.02
CA GLN A 99 1.71 9.04 -0.16
C GLN A 99 2.13 9.16 1.32
N LEU A 100 2.88 8.17 1.83
CA LEU A 100 3.43 8.23 3.20
C LEU A 100 4.32 9.45 3.41
N LEU A 101 5.13 9.80 2.41
CA LEU A 101 5.97 11.00 2.46
C LEU A 101 5.10 12.27 2.52
N ARG A 102 4.09 12.41 1.65
CA ARG A 102 3.17 13.56 1.64
C ARG A 102 2.45 13.73 2.97
N ILE A 103 1.92 12.63 3.52
CA ILE A 103 1.26 12.62 4.83
C ILE A 103 2.24 13.06 5.92
N SER A 104 3.47 12.54 5.92
CA SER A 104 4.48 12.93 6.91
C SER A 104 4.84 14.42 6.86
N ILE A 105 4.88 15.01 5.67
CA ILE A 105 5.13 16.44 5.47
C ILE A 105 3.94 17.28 5.95
N ALA A 106 2.71 16.84 5.66
CA ALA A 106 1.49 17.50 6.12
C ALA A 106 1.37 17.45 7.66
N MET A 107 1.62 16.28 8.27
CA MET A 107 1.65 16.12 9.72
C MET A 107 2.70 17.01 10.37
N ARG A 108 3.92 17.09 9.82
CA ARG A 108 4.98 17.98 10.35
C ARG A 108 4.58 19.46 10.33
N LYS A 109 3.72 19.87 9.40
CA LYS A 109 3.20 21.24 9.31
C LYS A 109 2.03 21.50 10.26
N ALA A 110 1.26 20.48 10.61
CA ALA A 110 0.09 20.58 11.48
C ALA A 110 0.41 20.34 12.97
N GLU A 111 1.44 19.56 13.26
CA GLU A 111 1.86 19.17 14.60
C GLU A 111 2.69 20.28 15.27
N HIS A 112 2.17 20.86 16.35
CA HIS A 112 2.85 21.91 17.10
C HIS A 112 3.71 21.36 18.26
N GLU A 113 3.63 20.06 18.51
CA GLU A 113 4.37 19.36 19.55
C GLU A 113 5.55 18.56 18.97
N PRO A 114 6.79 18.93 19.32
CA PRO A 114 7.99 18.35 18.68
C PRO A 114 8.18 16.85 18.94
N ASP A 115 7.78 16.34 20.10
CA ASP A 115 7.94 14.93 20.48
C ASP A 115 6.96 14.01 19.73
N VAL A 116 5.73 14.49 19.50
CA VAL A 116 4.70 13.78 18.72
C VAL A 116 5.10 13.73 17.25
N ALA A 117 5.57 14.86 16.70
CA ALA A 117 6.08 14.94 15.34
C ALA A 117 7.26 13.97 15.10
N ALA A 118 8.17 13.84 16.08
CA ALA A 118 9.31 12.93 16.00
C ALA A 118 8.88 11.46 15.97
N LYS A 119 7.89 11.07 16.79
CA LYS A 119 7.33 9.70 16.79
C LYS A 119 6.66 9.35 15.47
N HIS A 120 5.85 10.25 14.92
CA HIS A 120 5.21 10.02 13.62
C HIS A 120 6.22 9.87 12.50
N LEU A 121 7.26 10.71 12.46
CA LEU A 121 8.33 10.61 11.47
C LEU A 121 9.10 9.28 11.57
N SER A 122 9.36 8.80 12.79
CA SER A 122 10.00 7.51 13.02
C SER A 122 9.13 6.34 12.51
N SER A 123 7.82 6.40 12.76
CA SER A 123 6.85 5.41 12.26
C SER A 123 6.81 5.37 10.72
N VAL A 124 6.73 6.53 10.07
CA VAL A 124 6.76 6.64 8.60
C VAL A 124 8.06 6.10 8.04
N THR A 125 9.20 6.46 8.63
CA THR A 125 10.52 5.99 8.17
C THR A 125 10.63 4.47 8.27
N LYS A 126 10.08 3.87 9.34
CA LYS A 126 10.04 2.41 9.50
C LYS A 126 9.16 1.75 8.44
N ALA A 127 7.96 2.28 8.18
CA ALA A 127 7.08 1.78 7.13
C ALA A 127 7.74 1.86 5.74
N LEU A 128 8.43 2.96 5.42
CA LEU A 128 9.19 3.09 4.17
C LEU A 128 10.32 2.05 4.06
N ALA A 129 11.05 1.79 5.15
CA ALA A 129 12.12 0.80 5.19
C ALA A 129 11.60 -0.63 5.00
N ASP A 130 10.45 -0.97 5.59
CA ASP A 130 9.82 -2.28 5.44
C ASP A 130 9.33 -2.50 4.00
N ILE A 131 8.72 -1.49 3.37
CA ILE A 131 8.34 -1.53 1.94
C ILE A 131 9.59 -1.75 1.07
N GLY A 132 10.67 -1.01 1.31
CA GLY A 132 11.92 -1.17 0.57
C GLY A 132 12.51 -2.58 0.69
N ARG A 133 12.43 -3.20 1.87
CA ARG A 133 12.89 -4.57 2.11
C ARG A 133 12.03 -5.59 1.35
N VAL A 134 10.71 -5.41 1.31
CA VAL A 134 9.79 -6.27 0.56
C VAL A 134 10.08 -6.18 -0.94
N SER A 135 10.18 -4.97 -1.49
CA SER A 135 10.50 -4.77 -2.92
C SER A 135 11.84 -5.39 -3.32
N LEU A 136 12.87 -5.28 -2.45
CA LEU A 136 14.16 -5.91 -2.70
C LEU A 136 14.07 -7.44 -2.67
N SER A 137 13.34 -8.00 -1.70
CA SER A 137 13.16 -9.45 -1.57
C SER A 137 12.41 -10.01 -2.78
N GLN A 138 11.39 -9.32 -3.24
CA GLN A 138 10.65 -9.67 -4.45
C GLN A 138 11.54 -9.64 -5.70
N LYS A 139 12.39 -8.62 -5.88
CA LYS A 139 13.33 -8.54 -7.01
C LYS A 139 14.33 -9.70 -7.01
N LYS A 140 14.83 -10.07 -5.83
CA LYS A 140 15.72 -11.24 -5.69
C LYS A 140 14.98 -12.52 -6.06
N TRP A 141 13.79 -12.74 -5.51
CA TRP A 141 13.00 -13.92 -5.80
C TRP A 141 12.60 -14.03 -7.28
N ALA A 142 12.23 -12.92 -7.93
CA ALA A 142 11.94 -12.90 -9.37
C ALA A 142 13.17 -13.26 -10.21
N LYS A 143 14.36 -12.80 -9.82
CA LYS A 143 15.62 -13.20 -10.47
C LYS A 143 15.92 -14.69 -10.27
N GLU A 144 15.74 -15.19 -9.05
CA GLU A 144 15.93 -16.62 -8.72
C GLU A 144 14.97 -17.50 -9.51
N LEU A 145 13.69 -17.11 -9.58
CA LEU A 145 12.66 -17.84 -10.33
C LEU A 145 12.97 -17.88 -11.83
N ARG A 146 13.41 -16.77 -12.44
CA ARG A 146 13.84 -16.76 -13.85
C ARG A 146 15.00 -17.73 -14.11
N VAL A 147 15.97 -17.79 -13.19
CA VAL A 147 17.09 -18.74 -13.28
C VAL A 147 16.60 -20.18 -13.19
N GLU A 148 15.68 -20.47 -12.27
CA GLU A 148 15.16 -21.83 -12.07
C GLU A 148 14.31 -22.31 -13.25
N VAL A 149 13.41 -21.46 -13.76
CA VAL A 149 12.58 -21.74 -14.94
C VAL A 149 13.45 -21.99 -16.18
N ALA A 150 14.49 -21.17 -16.38
CA ALA A 150 15.39 -21.35 -17.52
C ALA A 150 16.22 -22.63 -17.42
N LYS A 151 16.67 -23.02 -16.22
CA LYS A 151 17.33 -24.33 -16.00
C LYS A 151 16.38 -25.48 -16.32
N GLU A 152 15.16 -25.44 -15.80
CA GLU A 152 14.16 -26.48 -16.06
C GLU A 152 13.81 -26.58 -17.56
N ALA A 153 13.69 -25.44 -18.25
CA ALA A 153 13.49 -25.38 -19.69
C ALA A 153 14.68 -25.98 -20.45
N ALA A 154 15.92 -25.68 -20.05
CA ALA A 154 17.12 -26.24 -20.65
C ALA A 154 17.18 -27.77 -20.48
N GLU A 155 16.83 -28.30 -19.30
CA GLU A 155 16.81 -29.74 -19.03
C GLU A 155 15.71 -30.48 -19.83
N LYS A 156 14.52 -29.90 -19.93
CA LYS A 156 13.43 -30.43 -20.77
C LYS A 156 13.83 -30.43 -22.25
N ALA A 157 14.42 -29.34 -22.73
CA ALA A 157 14.89 -29.20 -24.10
C ALA A 157 16.02 -30.21 -24.42
N GLU A 158 16.95 -30.42 -23.49
CA GLU A 158 17.99 -31.44 -23.62
C GLU A 158 17.39 -32.85 -23.73
N THR A 159 16.45 -33.19 -22.85
CA THR A 159 15.78 -34.49 -22.85
C THR A 159 15.03 -34.74 -24.16
N ALA A 160 14.26 -33.74 -24.62
CA ALA A 160 13.54 -33.80 -25.88
C ALA A 160 14.50 -33.89 -27.09
N GLY A 161 15.57 -33.10 -27.10
CA GLY A 161 16.57 -33.11 -28.16
C GLY A 161 17.26 -34.47 -28.29
N ARG A 162 17.66 -35.09 -27.18
CA ARG A 162 18.21 -36.46 -27.15
C ARG A 162 17.21 -37.48 -27.69
N ALA A 163 15.94 -37.38 -27.29
CA ALA A 163 14.88 -38.28 -27.77
C ALA A 163 14.62 -38.13 -29.29
N GLN A 164 14.84 -36.94 -29.85
CA GLN A 164 14.73 -36.65 -31.28
C GLN A 164 16.03 -36.93 -32.07
N GLY A 165 17.06 -37.47 -31.41
CA GLY A 165 18.31 -37.88 -32.07
C GLY A 165 19.30 -36.76 -32.33
N LEU A 166 19.20 -35.61 -31.65
CA LEU A 166 20.26 -34.59 -31.69
C LEU A 166 21.58 -35.19 -31.16
N SER A 167 22.69 -34.76 -31.78
CA SER A 167 24.02 -35.07 -31.29
C SER A 167 24.26 -34.45 -29.90
N ASN A 168 25.22 -35.00 -29.14
CA ASN A 168 25.59 -34.44 -27.85
C ASN A 168 26.02 -32.96 -27.95
N GLU A 169 26.71 -32.58 -29.04
CA GLU A 169 27.06 -31.18 -29.32
C GLU A 169 25.82 -30.33 -29.62
N GLY A 170 24.85 -30.84 -30.38
CA GLY A 170 23.59 -30.13 -30.67
C GLY A 170 22.74 -29.89 -29.42
N VAL A 171 22.69 -30.87 -28.52
CA VAL A 171 22.02 -30.76 -27.22
C VAL A 171 22.74 -29.75 -26.31
N ALA A 172 24.07 -29.76 -26.28
CA ALA A 172 24.85 -28.80 -25.53
C ALA A 172 24.67 -27.37 -26.06
N ALA A 173 24.64 -27.18 -27.38
CA ALA A 173 24.37 -25.90 -28.02
C ALA A 173 22.95 -25.39 -27.73
N LEU A 174 21.94 -26.27 -27.77
CA LEU A 174 20.55 -25.94 -27.43
C LEU A 174 20.41 -25.47 -25.97
N ARG A 175 21.06 -26.17 -25.05
CA ARG A 175 21.09 -25.81 -23.63
C ARG A 175 21.80 -24.47 -23.41
N ALA A 176 22.92 -24.23 -24.07
CA ALA A 176 23.66 -22.97 -23.99
C ALA A 176 22.81 -21.80 -24.50
N ALA A 177 22.14 -21.95 -25.64
CA ALA A 177 21.29 -20.91 -26.23
C ALA A 177 20.12 -20.50 -25.32
N ILE A 178 19.50 -21.46 -24.62
CA ILE A 178 18.40 -21.20 -23.66
C ILE A 178 18.92 -20.40 -22.45
N LEU A 179 20.14 -20.69 -21.99
CA LEU A 179 20.73 -20.03 -20.83
C LEU A 179 21.38 -18.67 -21.19
N GLU A 180 21.86 -18.49 -22.42
CA GLU A 180 22.38 -17.20 -22.92
C GLU A 180 21.28 -16.14 -23.05
N GLY A 181 20.04 -16.54 -23.32
CA GLY A 181 18.88 -15.63 -23.32
C GLY A 181 18.54 -15.01 -21.95
N MET A 182 19.29 -15.34 -20.88
CA MET A 182 19.08 -14.85 -19.52
C MET A 182 19.99 -13.70 -19.08
N SER A 183 21.07 -13.40 -19.82
CA SER A 183 22.05 -12.35 -19.49
C SER A 183 21.63 -10.99 -19.98
#